data_AF-A0A842Y641-F1
#
_entry.id   AF-A0A842Y641-F1
#
_cell.length_a   1.000
_cell.length_b   1.000
_cell.length_c   1.000
_cell.angle_alpha   90.00
_cell.angle_beta   90.00
_cell.angle_gamma   90.00
#
_symmetry.space_group_name_H-M   'P 1'
#
loop_
_entity.id
_entity.type
_entity.pdbx_description
1 polymer ?
#
loop_
_entity_poly.entity_id
_entity_poly.type
_entity_poly.pdbx_seq_one_letter_code
_entity_poly.pdbx_strand_id
1 'polypeptide(L)'
;MIKLTNPPLVEAIFELRWNLQEIEHGIKKDPEYKLLVGRIFENVKTDFPSYEQLPTANMPDEMAGYIIQHRFRKNKDEWPLIQIGPGIITLNDTEEYLWENFKEKIVYLLETLYDTYPDAETNLTVSGLVLRYIDAVPFDFDNDDIFVYLKEKFKVDVNLYQKLFEDEKVKAFPKGLDLKFSFDSEIPKGRMNLRFARGKKKEVDALIWETIVQSIPEDTPNNKDEIVSWTNDAHDLTKDWFCNLIKGELMELFK
;
A
#
# COMPACT_ATOMS: atom_id res chain seq x y z
N MET A 1 -1.28 13.10 20.31
CA MET A 1 -0.88 12.72 18.93
C MET A 1 0.15 13.75 18.46
N ILE A 2 1.33 13.33 18.01
CA ILE A 2 2.32 14.28 17.45
C ILE A 2 1.83 14.62 16.04
N LYS A 3 1.54 15.90 15.79
CA LYS A 3 1.19 16.40 14.46
C LYS A 3 2.49 16.69 13.73
N LEU A 4 2.73 16.00 12.62
CA LEU A 4 3.85 16.30 11.71
C LEU A 4 3.40 17.45 10.80
N THR A 5 4.16 18.54 10.73
CA THR A 5 3.87 19.66 9.83
C THR A 5 4.40 19.41 8.42
N ASN A 6 5.42 18.56 8.30
CA ASN A 6 6.03 18.15 7.03
C ASN A 6 6.14 16.62 6.98
N PRO A 7 5.02 15.89 6.89
CA PRO A 7 5.05 14.43 6.89
C PRO A 7 5.82 13.89 5.67
N PRO A 8 6.63 12.82 5.84
CA PRO A 8 7.36 12.22 4.73
C PRO A 8 6.47 11.38 3.80
N LEU A 9 5.21 11.18 4.19
CA LEU A 9 4.23 10.37 3.48
C LEU A 9 4.16 10.78 2.01
N VAL A 10 4.27 9.77 1.15
CA VAL A 10 4.01 9.86 -0.28
C VAL A 10 2.63 9.33 -0.57
N GLU A 11 2.28 8.17 -0.03
CA GLU A 11 1.01 7.50 -0.31
C GLU A 11 0.60 6.55 0.82
N ALA A 12 -0.68 6.57 1.18
CA ALA A 12 -1.33 5.56 2.02
C ALA A 12 -2.27 4.74 1.15
N ILE A 13 -2.19 3.42 1.25
CA ILE A 13 -2.92 2.48 0.39
C ILE A 13 -3.62 1.45 1.26
N PHE A 14 -4.93 1.33 1.10
CA PHE A 14 -5.71 0.17 1.52
C PHE A 14 -6.04 -0.66 0.29
N GLU A 15 -5.83 -1.97 0.36
CA GLU A 15 -6.14 -2.91 -0.71
C GLU A 15 -6.91 -4.10 -0.14
N LEU A 16 -8.01 -4.45 -0.79
CA LEU A 16 -8.81 -5.64 -0.51
C LEU A 16 -8.83 -6.51 -1.76
N ARG A 17 -8.55 -7.80 -1.58
CA ARG A 17 -8.66 -8.84 -2.61
C ARG A 17 -9.71 -9.87 -2.24
N TRP A 18 -10.47 -10.34 -3.23
CA TRP A 18 -11.42 -11.46 -3.07
C TRP A 18 -11.08 -12.62 -4.00
N ASN A 19 -11.57 -13.81 -3.65
CA ASN A 19 -11.34 -15.01 -4.46
C ASN A 19 -12.00 -14.88 -5.83
N LEU A 20 -11.22 -15.20 -6.86
CA LEU A 20 -11.71 -15.41 -8.21
C LEU A 20 -12.23 -16.84 -8.36
N GLN A 21 -13.29 -17.03 -9.16
CA GLN A 21 -13.89 -18.33 -9.43
C GLN A 21 -13.13 -19.05 -10.54
N GLU A 22 -12.85 -20.34 -10.36
CA GLU A 22 -12.24 -21.19 -11.40
C GLU A 22 -13.31 -21.59 -12.42
N ILE A 23 -13.12 -21.21 -13.69
CA ILE A 23 -14.06 -21.53 -14.77
C ILE A 23 -13.58 -22.75 -15.56
N GLU A 24 -12.27 -22.82 -15.79
CA GLU A 24 -11.57 -23.96 -16.39
C GLU A 24 -10.24 -24.14 -15.66
N HIS A 25 -9.59 -25.30 -15.84
CA HIS A 25 -8.40 -25.64 -15.08
C HIS A 25 -7.31 -24.56 -15.15
N GLY A 26 -7.07 -23.88 -14.03
CA GLY A 26 -6.10 -22.78 -13.92
C GLY A 26 -6.56 -21.42 -14.43
N ILE A 27 -7.76 -21.30 -15.02
CA ILE A 27 -8.37 -20.04 -15.45
C ILE A 27 -9.33 -19.56 -14.37
N LYS A 28 -9.00 -18.43 -13.74
CA LYS A 28 -9.83 -17.80 -12.72
C LYS A 28 -10.38 -16.46 -13.18
N LYS A 29 -11.62 -16.18 -12.82
CA LYS A 29 -12.32 -14.94 -13.20
C LYS A 29 -13.31 -14.52 -12.12
N ASP A 30 -13.57 -13.22 -12.06
CA ASP A 30 -14.72 -12.68 -11.34
C ASP A 30 -15.89 -12.54 -12.34
N PRO A 31 -16.96 -13.35 -12.21
CA PRO A 31 -18.08 -13.30 -13.14
C PRO A 31 -18.86 -11.98 -13.08
N GLU A 32 -18.84 -11.29 -11.94
CA GLU A 32 -19.62 -10.07 -11.68
C GLU A 32 -18.86 -8.79 -12.06
N TYR A 33 -17.54 -8.89 -12.22
CA TYR A 33 -16.63 -7.76 -12.42
C TYR A 33 -17.11 -6.72 -13.44
N LYS A 34 -17.55 -7.15 -14.64
CA LYS A 34 -17.94 -6.22 -15.71
C LYS A 34 -19.11 -5.31 -15.32
N LEU A 35 -20.07 -5.84 -14.56
CA LEU A 35 -21.20 -5.06 -14.04
C LEU A 35 -20.82 -4.30 -12.76
N LEU A 36 -19.99 -4.92 -11.92
CA LEU A 36 -19.52 -4.37 -10.65
C LEU A 36 -18.85 -3.00 -10.84
N VAL A 37 -17.97 -2.84 -11.84
CA VAL A 37 -17.28 -1.57 -12.13
C VAL A 37 -18.27 -0.42 -12.31
N GLY A 38 -19.29 -0.62 -13.15
CA GLY A 38 -20.30 0.40 -13.43
C GLY A 38 -21.14 0.74 -12.20
N ARG A 39 -21.55 -0.28 -11.44
CA ARG A 39 -22.36 -0.07 -10.23
C ARG A 39 -21.58 0.63 -9.11
N ILE A 40 -20.31 0.26 -8.90
CA ILE A 40 -19.44 0.94 -7.92
C ILE A 40 -19.27 2.39 -8.35
N PHE A 41 -18.97 2.66 -9.63
CA PHE A 41 -18.86 4.03 -10.10
C PHE A 41 -20.13 4.84 -9.83
N GLU A 42 -21.31 4.28 -10.13
CA GLU A 42 -22.59 4.96 -9.86
C GLU A 42 -22.80 5.30 -8.38
N ASN A 43 -22.31 4.46 -7.47
CA ASN A 43 -22.40 4.69 -6.03
C ASN A 43 -21.39 5.73 -5.51
N VAL A 44 -20.17 5.77 -6.09
CA VAL A 44 -19.09 6.66 -5.62
C VAL A 44 -18.95 7.97 -6.39
N LYS A 45 -19.61 8.14 -7.54
CA LYS A 45 -19.43 9.28 -8.45
C LYS A 45 -19.69 10.65 -7.82
N THR A 46 -20.44 10.72 -6.72
CA THR A 46 -20.67 11.99 -6.00
C THR A 46 -19.35 12.53 -5.44
N ASP A 47 -18.51 11.64 -4.89
CA ASP A 47 -17.22 12.00 -4.28
C ASP A 47 -16.03 11.74 -5.21
N PHE A 48 -16.19 10.80 -6.16
CA PHE A 48 -15.17 10.39 -7.14
C PHE A 48 -15.69 10.45 -8.58
N PRO A 49 -16.08 11.64 -9.10
CA PRO A 49 -16.73 11.78 -10.40
C PRO A 49 -15.81 11.51 -11.60
N SER A 50 -14.49 11.56 -11.43
CA SER A 50 -13.53 11.42 -12.52
C SER A 50 -13.17 9.95 -12.75
N TYR A 51 -13.64 9.40 -13.86
CA TYR A 51 -13.34 8.03 -14.30
C TYR A 51 -12.18 7.98 -15.28
N GLU A 52 -11.28 7.02 -15.08
CA GLU A 52 -10.19 6.69 -15.98
C GLU A 52 -10.12 5.17 -16.19
N GLN A 53 -10.14 4.74 -17.47
CA GLN A 53 -9.83 3.37 -17.86
C GLN A 53 -8.32 3.24 -18.09
N LEU A 54 -7.66 2.32 -17.40
CA LEU A 54 -6.23 2.09 -17.53
C LEU A 54 -5.91 1.21 -18.75
N PRO A 55 -4.68 1.24 -19.29
CA PRO A 55 -4.29 0.40 -20.42
C PRO A 55 -4.49 -1.10 -20.19
N THR A 56 -4.36 -1.54 -18.93
CA THR A 56 -4.58 -2.92 -18.46
C THR A 56 -6.02 -3.40 -18.63
N ALA A 57 -6.99 -2.50 -18.84
CA ALA A 57 -8.38 -2.87 -19.13
C ALA A 57 -8.56 -3.54 -20.51
N ASN A 58 -7.55 -3.48 -21.38
CA ASN A 58 -7.55 -4.19 -22.66
C ASN A 58 -7.04 -5.65 -22.53
N MET A 59 -6.59 -6.06 -21.35
CA MET A 59 -6.17 -7.45 -21.12
C MET A 59 -7.38 -8.38 -21.14
N PRO A 60 -7.25 -9.61 -21.69
CA PRO A 60 -8.28 -10.63 -21.57
C PRO A 60 -8.63 -10.92 -20.10
N ASP A 61 -9.91 -11.17 -19.80
CA ASP A 61 -10.41 -11.39 -18.43
C ASP A 61 -9.65 -12.53 -17.73
N GLU A 62 -9.26 -13.56 -18.48
CA GLU A 62 -8.54 -14.75 -18.01
C GLU A 62 -7.13 -14.45 -17.49
N MET A 63 -6.56 -13.30 -17.88
CA MET A 63 -5.22 -12.84 -17.51
C MET A 63 -5.23 -11.61 -16.59
N ALA A 64 -6.42 -11.06 -16.31
CA ALA A 64 -6.60 -9.80 -15.60
C ALA A 64 -6.82 -9.96 -14.09
N GLY A 65 -6.78 -11.19 -13.57
CA GLY A 65 -7.00 -11.45 -12.14
C GLY A 65 -6.05 -10.65 -11.24
N TYR A 66 -6.64 -9.90 -10.31
CA TYR A 66 -5.94 -9.00 -9.38
C TYR A 66 -5.16 -7.86 -10.05
N ILE A 67 -5.42 -7.57 -11.33
CA ILE A 67 -4.83 -6.44 -12.05
C ILE A 67 -5.83 -5.29 -12.04
N ILE A 68 -5.40 -4.13 -11.55
CA ILE A 68 -6.19 -2.91 -11.58
C ILE A 68 -6.42 -2.46 -13.03
N GLN A 69 -7.67 -2.15 -13.39
CA GLN A 69 -8.06 -1.74 -14.75
C GLN A 69 -8.82 -0.42 -14.79
N HIS A 70 -9.46 -0.02 -13.70
CA HIS A 70 -10.22 1.21 -13.61
C HIS A 70 -9.82 2.04 -12.41
N ARG A 71 -9.99 3.35 -12.53
CA ARG A 71 -9.69 4.32 -11.49
C ARG A 71 -10.81 5.36 -11.41
N PHE A 72 -11.20 5.70 -10.19
CA PHE A 72 -12.14 6.77 -9.87
C PHE A 72 -11.42 7.80 -8.98
N ARG A 73 -11.50 9.09 -9.32
CA ARG A 73 -10.81 10.17 -8.61
C ARG A 73 -11.78 11.28 -8.26
N LYS A 74 -11.43 12.06 -7.22
CA LYS A 74 -12.09 13.32 -6.89
C LYS A 74 -12.07 14.31 -8.06
N ASN A 75 -10.93 14.40 -8.74
CA ASN A 75 -10.72 15.17 -9.97
C ASN A 75 -9.51 14.62 -10.74
N LYS A 76 -9.24 15.19 -11.92
CA LYS A 76 -8.05 14.87 -12.71
C LYS A 76 -6.79 15.12 -11.88
N ASP A 77 -5.92 14.10 -11.81
CA ASP A 77 -4.64 14.14 -11.09
C ASP A 77 -4.76 14.49 -9.59
N GLU A 78 -5.94 14.27 -8.99
CA GLU A 78 -6.19 14.48 -7.57
C GLU A 78 -6.37 13.16 -6.81
N TRP A 79 -6.19 13.27 -5.48
CA TRP A 79 -6.39 12.22 -4.48
C TRP A 79 -7.50 12.66 -3.49
N PRO A 80 -8.12 11.73 -2.76
CA PRO A 80 -7.94 10.27 -2.85
C PRO A 80 -8.49 9.68 -4.16
N LEU A 81 -8.17 8.43 -4.40
CA LEU A 81 -8.67 7.67 -5.55
C LEU A 81 -9.05 6.25 -5.14
N ILE A 82 -10.05 5.70 -5.83
CA ILE A 82 -10.44 4.30 -5.77
C ILE A 82 -9.94 3.63 -7.05
N GLN A 83 -9.43 2.41 -6.94
CA GLN A 83 -9.09 1.61 -8.11
C GLN A 83 -9.75 0.24 -8.04
N ILE A 84 -10.10 -0.32 -9.18
CA ILE A 84 -10.77 -1.61 -9.24
C ILE A 84 -10.28 -2.46 -10.42
N GLY A 85 -10.15 -3.75 -10.15
CA GLY A 85 -9.80 -4.82 -11.08
C GLY A 85 -10.56 -6.10 -10.71
N PRO A 86 -10.51 -7.15 -11.55
CA PRO A 86 -11.12 -8.43 -11.20
C PRO A 86 -10.50 -8.97 -9.91
N GLY A 87 -11.29 -9.14 -8.84
CA GLY A 87 -10.77 -9.67 -7.56
C GLY A 87 -10.04 -8.66 -6.69
N ILE A 88 -9.99 -7.37 -7.03
CA ILE A 88 -9.21 -6.37 -6.29
C ILE A 88 -9.87 -4.99 -6.28
N ILE A 89 -9.84 -4.33 -5.13
CA ILE A 89 -10.21 -2.91 -4.98
C ILE A 89 -9.21 -2.21 -4.06
N THR A 90 -8.88 -0.96 -4.36
CA THR A 90 -7.95 -0.16 -3.55
C THR A 90 -8.50 1.22 -3.27
N LEU A 91 -8.08 1.79 -2.14
CA LEU A 91 -8.22 3.21 -1.80
C LEU A 91 -6.83 3.78 -1.54
N ASN A 92 -6.50 4.87 -2.23
CA ASN A 92 -5.20 5.52 -2.10
C ASN A 92 -5.37 7.00 -1.74
N ASP A 93 -4.55 7.51 -0.82
CA ASP A 93 -4.53 8.92 -0.38
C ASP A 93 -3.08 9.41 -0.22
N THR A 94 -2.85 10.73 -0.25
CA THR A 94 -1.48 11.32 -0.32
C THR A 94 -1.30 12.55 0.59
N GLU A 95 -1.11 13.75 0.04
CA GLU A 95 -0.63 14.94 0.76
C GLU A 95 -1.63 15.45 1.83
N GLU A 96 -2.94 15.26 1.63
CA GLU A 96 -4.01 15.66 2.58
C GLU A 96 -4.42 14.53 3.55
N TYR A 97 -3.61 13.47 3.65
CA TYR A 97 -3.93 12.30 4.46
C TYR A 97 -4.12 12.62 5.94
N LEU A 98 -5.24 12.15 6.49
CA LEU A 98 -5.52 12.05 7.91
C LEU A 98 -6.15 10.70 8.18
N TRP A 99 -5.67 9.98 9.19
CA TRP A 99 -6.14 8.61 9.47
C TRP A 99 -7.65 8.52 9.61
N GLU A 100 -8.28 9.38 10.42
CA GLU A 100 -9.74 9.35 10.62
C GLU A 100 -10.50 9.51 9.30
N ASN A 101 -10.09 10.48 8.47
CA ASN A 101 -10.70 10.70 7.15
C ASN A 101 -10.41 9.56 6.17
N PHE A 102 -9.28 8.88 6.30
CA PHE A 102 -8.93 7.74 5.45
C PHE A 102 -9.74 6.51 5.86
N LYS A 103 -9.82 6.23 7.16
CA LYS A 103 -10.64 5.19 7.76
C LYS A 103 -12.11 5.33 7.37
N GLU A 104 -12.69 6.54 7.47
CA GLU A 104 -14.07 6.79 7.04
C GLU A 104 -14.29 6.42 5.56
N LYS A 105 -13.33 6.76 4.68
CA LYS A 105 -13.38 6.38 3.26
C LYS A 105 -13.20 4.89 3.03
N ILE A 106 -12.40 4.19 3.84
CA ILE A 106 -12.30 2.72 3.80
C ILE A 106 -13.64 2.10 4.17
N VAL A 107 -14.28 2.56 5.24
CA VAL A 107 -15.61 2.08 5.64
C VAL A 107 -16.61 2.29 4.51
N TYR A 108 -16.66 3.50 3.92
CA TYR A 108 -17.52 3.80 2.79
C TYR A 108 -17.24 2.92 1.56
N LEU A 109 -15.96 2.63 1.26
CA LEU A 109 -15.58 1.73 0.18
C LEU A 109 -16.06 0.31 0.42
N LEU A 110 -15.92 -0.19 1.65
CA LEU A 110 -16.39 -1.53 2.03
C LEU A 110 -17.92 -1.62 1.94
N GLU A 111 -18.64 -0.61 2.44
CA GLU A 111 -20.10 -0.53 2.29
C GLU A 111 -20.50 -0.57 0.83
N THR A 112 -19.86 0.27 0.00
CA THR A 112 -20.13 0.30 -1.43
C THR A 112 -19.86 -1.06 -2.08
N LEU A 113 -18.77 -1.74 -1.75
CA LEU A 113 -18.44 -3.05 -2.31
C LEU A 113 -19.49 -4.10 -1.93
N TYR A 114 -19.78 -4.24 -0.63
CA TYR A 114 -20.71 -5.27 -0.14
C TYR A 114 -22.15 -5.03 -0.58
N ASP A 115 -22.60 -3.77 -0.67
CA ASP A 115 -23.95 -3.45 -1.16
C ASP A 115 -24.10 -3.67 -2.68
N THR A 116 -22.99 -3.62 -3.42
CA THR A 116 -22.99 -3.71 -4.88
C THR A 116 -22.75 -5.14 -5.39
N TYR A 117 -21.95 -5.92 -4.67
CA TYR A 117 -21.57 -7.26 -5.06
C TYR A 117 -22.74 -8.24 -4.84
N PRO A 118 -23.17 -9.00 -5.86
CA PRO A 118 -24.31 -9.91 -5.74
C PRO A 118 -24.12 -10.97 -4.64
N ASP A 119 -25.05 -10.99 -3.69
CA ASP A 119 -25.05 -11.87 -2.52
C ASP A 119 -23.68 -11.87 -1.79
N ALA A 120 -23.11 -10.68 -1.57
CA ALA A 120 -21.76 -10.47 -1.04
C ALA A 120 -21.42 -11.34 0.17
N GLU A 121 -22.35 -11.47 1.13
CA GLU A 121 -22.18 -12.30 2.33
C GLU A 121 -21.83 -13.77 2.05
N THR A 122 -22.17 -14.27 0.85
CA THR A 122 -21.92 -15.65 0.42
C THR A 122 -20.90 -15.75 -0.72
N ASN A 123 -20.89 -14.79 -1.65
CA ASN A 123 -20.12 -14.87 -2.88
C ASN A 123 -18.84 -14.02 -2.88
N LEU A 124 -18.69 -13.08 -1.95
CA LEU A 124 -17.51 -12.23 -1.80
C LEU A 124 -16.59 -12.79 -0.71
N THR A 125 -15.78 -13.79 -1.05
CA THR A 125 -14.79 -14.33 -0.11
C THR A 125 -13.51 -13.50 -0.14
N VAL A 126 -13.25 -12.74 0.93
CA VAL A 126 -12.03 -11.95 1.07
C VAL A 126 -10.84 -12.89 1.20
N SER A 127 -9.78 -12.60 0.45
CA SER A 127 -8.60 -13.45 0.28
C SER A 127 -7.30 -12.75 0.68
N GLY A 128 -7.35 -11.42 0.83
CA GLY A 128 -6.21 -10.66 1.31
C GLY A 128 -6.60 -9.22 1.61
N LEU A 129 -6.00 -8.68 2.66
CA LEU A 129 -6.02 -7.28 3.02
C LEU A 129 -4.59 -6.77 3.10
N VAL A 130 -4.38 -5.54 2.64
CA VAL A 130 -3.09 -4.84 2.77
C VAL A 130 -3.35 -3.40 3.19
N LEU A 131 -2.65 -2.96 4.22
CA LEU A 131 -2.49 -1.56 4.55
C LEU A 131 -1.01 -1.19 4.40
N ARG A 132 -0.73 -0.24 3.51
CA ARG A 132 0.63 0.15 3.13
C ARG A 132 0.80 1.65 3.22
N TYR A 133 1.89 2.06 3.86
CA TYR A 133 2.36 3.44 3.85
C TYR A 133 3.68 3.48 3.09
N ILE A 134 3.79 4.44 2.18
CA ILE A 134 5.00 4.74 1.43
C ILE A 134 5.45 6.13 1.84
N ASP A 135 6.65 6.22 2.35
CA ASP A 135 7.27 7.46 2.79
C ASP A 135 8.56 7.71 2.01
N ALA A 136 8.99 8.97 1.95
CA ALA A 136 10.21 9.33 1.26
C ALA A 136 10.91 10.54 1.86
N VAL A 137 12.24 10.46 1.90
CA VAL A 137 13.13 11.57 2.24
C VAL A 137 14.16 11.75 1.13
N PRO A 138 14.46 12.99 0.69
CA PRO A 138 15.56 13.23 -0.24
C PRO A 138 16.86 12.66 0.29
N PHE A 139 17.64 12.01 -0.58
CA PHE A 139 18.93 11.42 -0.20
C PHE A 139 19.91 11.44 -1.38
N ASP A 140 21.14 11.90 -1.14
CA ASP A 140 22.18 11.96 -2.16
C ASP A 140 23.01 10.67 -2.16
N PHE A 141 22.60 9.70 -2.98
CA PHE A 141 23.29 8.41 -3.12
C PHE A 141 24.68 8.49 -3.78
N ASP A 142 25.06 9.64 -4.33
CA ASP A 142 26.36 9.81 -4.97
C ASP A 142 27.41 10.37 -4.00
N ASN A 143 26.98 11.10 -2.97
CA ASN A 143 27.87 11.75 -2.01
C ASN A 143 27.73 11.25 -0.56
N ASP A 144 26.59 10.68 -0.17
CA ASP A 144 26.31 10.25 1.21
C ASP A 144 26.28 8.71 1.35
N ASP A 145 26.74 8.22 2.51
CA ASP A 145 26.70 6.80 2.85
C ASP A 145 25.32 6.39 3.39
N ILE A 146 24.58 5.62 2.60
CA ILE A 146 23.25 5.16 2.97
C ILE A 146 23.24 4.23 4.19
N PHE A 147 24.29 3.44 4.43
CA PHE A 147 24.34 2.54 5.58
C PHE A 147 24.54 3.32 6.88
N VAL A 148 25.35 4.37 6.83
CA VAL A 148 25.49 5.33 7.95
C VAL A 148 24.15 6.03 8.20
N TYR A 149 23.49 6.50 7.15
CA TYR A 149 22.20 7.19 7.27
C TYR A 149 21.11 6.29 7.86
N LEU A 150 20.98 5.04 7.40
CA LEU A 150 20.04 4.06 7.95
C LEU A 150 20.33 3.78 9.43
N LYS A 151 21.60 3.65 9.81
CA LYS A 151 21.99 3.42 11.19
C LYS A 151 21.65 4.59 12.09
N GLU A 152 21.96 5.81 11.67
CA GLU A 152 21.79 7.01 12.50
C GLU A 152 20.34 7.51 12.55
N LYS A 153 19.63 7.48 11.40
CA LYS A 153 18.28 8.07 11.28
C LYS A 153 17.15 7.06 11.47
N PHE A 154 17.38 5.79 11.10
CA PHE A 154 16.38 4.72 11.18
C PHE A 154 16.71 3.63 12.21
N LYS A 155 17.92 3.66 12.81
CA LYS A 155 18.39 2.62 13.75
C LYS A 155 18.50 1.23 13.11
N VAL A 156 18.76 1.19 11.80
CA VAL A 156 18.92 -0.03 11.00
C VAL A 156 20.39 -0.19 10.65
N ASP A 157 21.05 -1.19 11.22
CA ASP A 157 22.47 -1.45 11.01
C ASP A 157 22.68 -2.56 9.97
N VAL A 158 23.23 -2.21 8.81
CA VAL A 158 23.55 -3.13 7.72
C VAL A 158 25.05 -3.13 7.50
N ASN A 159 25.68 -4.29 7.68
CA ASN A 159 27.12 -4.44 7.56
C ASN A 159 27.46 -5.37 6.39
N LEU A 160 28.19 -4.83 5.40
CA LEU A 160 28.79 -5.60 4.33
C LEU A 160 30.26 -5.90 4.64
N TYR A 161 30.75 -7.05 4.17
CA TYR A 161 32.14 -7.45 4.40
C TYR A 161 33.10 -6.51 3.64
N GLN A 162 33.94 -5.76 4.38
CA GLN A 162 34.74 -4.67 3.80
C GLN A 162 35.74 -5.12 2.74
N LYS A 163 36.20 -6.39 2.79
CA LYS A 163 37.10 -6.94 1.76
C LYS A 163 36.48 -7.00 0.36
N LEU A 164 35.18 -6.82 0.24
CA LEU A 164 34.50 -6.71 -1.06
C LEU A 164 34.89 -5.43 -1.82
N PHE A 165 35.51 -4.44 -1.16
CA PHE A 165 35.80 -3.12 -1.72
C PHE A 165 37.30 -2.73 -1.72
N GLU A 166 38.19 -3.58 -1.20
CA GLU A 166 39.63 -3.27 -0.99
C GLU A 166 40.42 -3.03 -2.28
N ASP A 167 40.05 -3.69 -3.39
CA ASP A 167 40.76 -3.61 -4.68
C ASP A 167 40.30 -2.44 -5.57
N GLU A 168 39.43 -1.55 -5.10
CA GLU A 168 38.79 -0.44 -5.86
C GLU A 168 38.02 -0.85 -7.13
N LYS A 169 37.92 -2.16 -7.44
CA LYS A 169 37.13 -2.71 -8.56
C LYS A 169 35.63 -2.44 -8.41
N VAL A 170 35.18 -2.23 -7.17
CA VAL A 170 33.78 -1.97 -6.82
C VAL A 170 33.76 -0.87 -5.76
N LYS A 171 32.92 0.17 -5.97
CA LYS A 171 32.70 1.21 -4.98
C LYS A 171 31.79 0.70 -3.86
N ALA A 172 32.06 1.15 -2.63
CA ALA A 172 31.25 0.78 -1.45
C ALA A 172 29.83 1.38 -1.46
N PHE A 173 29.60 2.45 -2.24
CA PHE A 173 28.29 3.08 -2.36
C PHE A 173 27.37 2.34 -3.33
N PRO A 174 26.26 1.75 -2.85
CA PRO A 174 25.38 0.95 -3.69
C PRO A 174 24.63 1.84 -4.69
N LYS A 175 24.71 1.51 -5.99
CA LYS A 175 23.88 2.17 -7.01
C LYS A 175 22.41 1.76 -6.94
N GLY A 176 22.12 0.55 -6.44
CA GLY A 176 20.77 0.09 -6.14
C GLY A 176 20.70 -0.44 -4.71
N LEU A 177 19.60 -0.14 -4.03
CA LEU A 177 19.31 -0.62 -2.68
C LEU A 177 17.86 -1.10 -2.64
N ASP A 178 17.65 -2.32 -2.13
CA ASP A 178 16.33 -2.87 -1.78
C ASP A 178 16.51 -3.82 -0.59
N LEU A 179 16.20 -3.34 0.61
CA LEU A 179 16.21 -4.12 1.84
C LEU A 179 14.77 -4.44 2.21
N LYS A 180 14.45 -5.73 2.40
CA LYS A 180 13.11 -6.20 2.77
C LYS A 180 13.19 -7.08 4.00
N PHE A 181 12.35 -6.76 4.97
CA PHE A 181 12.19 -7.52 6.20
C PHE A 181 10.71 -7.88 6.34
N SER A 182 10.42 -9.11 6.74
CA SER A 182 9.07 -9.62 6.94
C SER A 182 9.03 -10.34 8.27
N PHE A 183 8.02 -10.02 9.07
CA PHE A 183 7.82 -10.54 10.41
C PHE A 183 6.38 -10.96 10.55
N ASP A 184 6.14 -12.06 11.26
CA ASP A 184 4.78 -12.43 11.64
C ASP A 184 4.24 -11.38 12.62
N SER A 185 2.99 -11.00 12.42
CA SER A 185 2.24 -10.12 13.30
C SER A 185 1.16 -10.93 13.99
N GLU A 186 1.07 -10.79 15.31
CA GLU A 186 0.02 -11.40 16.12
C GLU A 186 -1.24 -10.52 16.16
N ILE A 187 -1.08 -9.19 16.10
CA ILE A 187 -2.18 -8.22 16.16
C ILE A 187 -1.91 -7.07 15.15
N PRO A 188 -2.68 -6.99 14.05
CA PRO A 188 -3.59 -8.02 13.57
C PRO A 188 -2.80 -9.25 13.10
N LYS A 189 -3.45 -10.42 13.08
CA LYS A 189 -2.80 -11.64 12.60
C LYS A 189 -2.43 -11.50 11.12
N GLY A 190 -1.17 -11.74 10.78
CA GLY A 190 -0.67 -11.51 9.42
C GLY A 190 0.84 -11.34 9.36
N ARG A 191 1.30 -10.46 8.46
CA ARG A 191 2.70 -10.09 8.31
C ARG A 191 2.89 -8.58 8.38
N MET A 192 3.87 -8.16 9.16
CA MET A 192 4.41 -6.80 9.11
C MET A 192 5.68 -6.80 8.26
N ASN A 193 5.70 -5.98 7.23
CA ASN A 193 6.84 -5.84 6.33
C ASN A 193 7.41 -4.43 6.42
N LEU A 194 8.73 -4.36 6.40
CA LEU A 194 9.48 -3.12 6.32
C LEU A 194 10.40 -3.20 5.11
N ARG A 195 10.34 -2.17 4.26
CA ARG A 195 11.18 -2.07 3.08
C ARG A 195 11.91 -0.73 3.04
N PHE A 196 13.19 -0.75 2.65
CA PHE A 196 13.96 0.44 2.28
C PHE A 196 14.46 0.28 0.86
N ALA A 197 14.24 1.29 0.02
CA ALA A 197 14.67 1.25 -1.37
C ALA A 197 15.15 2.61 -1.87
N ARG A 198 16.09 2.61 -2.81
CA ARG A 198 16.38 3.80 -3.62
C ARG A 198 15.23 4.03 -4.59
N GLY A 199 14.71 5.24 -4.62
CA GLY A 199 13.70 5.66 -5.59
C GLY A 199 13.81 7.14 -5.92
N LYS A 200 12.75 7.70 -6.48
CA LYS A 200 12.65 9.12 -6.80
C LYS A 200 11.35 9.72 -6.28
N LYS A 201 11.42 10.96 -5.77
CA LYS A 201 10.25 11.79 -5.47
C LYS A 201 10.37 13.09 -6.28
N LYS A 202 9.41 13.35 -7.17
CA LYS A 202 9.41 14.53 -8.05
C LYS A 202 10.75 14.70 -8.81
N GLU A 203 11.25 13.62 -9.40
CA GLU A 203 12.56 13.48 -10.10
C GLU A 203 13.84 13.60 -9.26
N VAL A 204 13.72 13.87 -7.96
CA VAL A 204 14.87 13.92 -7.04
C VAL A 204 15.08 12.54 -6.42
N ASP A 205 16.33 12.10 -6.34
CA ASP A 205 16.68 10.86 -5.65
C ASP A 205 16.24 10.90 -4.18
N ALA A 206 15.62 9.81 -3.76
CA ALA A 206 15.04 9.68 -2.43
C ALA A 206 15.28 8.28 -1.87
N LEU A 207 15.48 8.22 -0.56
CA LEU A 207 15.27 7.00 0.19
C LEU A 207 13.76 6.83 0.40
N ILE A 208 13.21 5.79 -0.22
CA ILE A 208 11.83 5.34 -0.01
C ILE A 208 11.84 4.33 1.12
N TRP A 209 10.90 4.43 2.05
CA TRP A 209 10.62 3.33 2.96
C TRP A 209 9.13 3.03 3.02
N GLU A 210 8.82 1.78 3.33
CA GLU A 210 7.45 1.29 3.34
C GLU A 210 7.19 0.47 4.59
N THR A 211 6.06 0.74 5.25
CA THR A 211 5.49 -0.12 6.28
C THR A 211 4.22 -0.77 5.73
N ILE A 212 4.17 -2.11 5.76
CA ILE A 212 3.11 -2.88 5.12
C ILE A 212 2.60 -3.93 6.08
N VAL A 213 1.34 -3.82 6.50
CA VAL A 213 0.63 -4.89 7.18
C VAL A 213 -0.23 -5.62 6.18
N GLN A 214 -0.09 -6.94 6.12
CA GLN A 214 -0.80 -7.81 5.19
C GLN A 214 -1.43 -8.97 5.96
N SER A 215 -2.69 -9.29 5.66
CA SER A 215 -3.33 -10.49 6.22
C SER A 215 -2.75 -11.77 5.63
N ILE A 216 -2.82 -12.87 6.37
CA ILE A 216 -2.56 -14.21 5.84
C ILE A 216 -3.89 -14.84 5.40
N PRO A 217 -3.93 -15.61 4.29
CA PRO A 217 -5.19 -16.12 3.73
C PRO A 217 -6.06 -16.86 4.73
N GLU A 218 -5.46 -17.64 5.63
CA GLU A 218 -6.16 -18.46 6.62
C GLU A 218 -6.84 -17.65 7.73
N ASP A 219 -6.36 -16.43 7.98
CA ASP A 219 -6.85 -15.53 9.04
C ASP A 219 -7.36 -14.20 8.47
N THR A 220 -7.65 -14.17 7.17
CA THR A 220 -8.19 -12.97 6.54
C THR A 220 -9.67 -12.80 6.96
N PRO A 221 -10.04 -11.67 7.57
CA PRO A 221 -11.42 -11.44 7.97
C PRO A 221 -12.32 -11.31 6.73
N ASN A 222 -13.54 -11.84 6.84
CA ASN A 222 -14.45 -11.98 5.70
C ASN A 222 -15.70 -11.09 5.77
N ASN A 223 -16.01 -10.48 6.91
CA ASN A 223 -17.11 -9.53 7.04
C ASN A 223 -16.61 -8.10 7.26
N LYS A 224 -17.47 -7.13 6.92
CA LYS A 224 -17.14 -5.70 6.96
C LYS A 224 -16.59 -5.25 8.31
N ASP A 225 -17.23 -5.61 9.42
CA ASP A 225 -16.85 -5.12 10.75
C ASP A 225 -15.48 -5.65 11.18
N GLU A 226 -15.19 -6.92 10.89
CA GLU A 226 -13.86 -7.50 11.15
C GLU A 226 -12.78 -6.89 10.26
N ILE A 227 -13.07 -6.59 8.98
CA ILE A 227 -12.12 -5.91 8.08
C ILE A 227 -11.81 -4.51 8.62
N VAL A 228 -12.81 -3.78 9.11
CA VAL A 228 -12.61 -2.46 9.73
C VAL A 228 -11.77 -2.58 11.00
N SER A 229 -12.04 -3.58 11.86
CA SER A 229 -11.23 -3.84 13.06
C SER A 229 -9.77 -4.13 12.68
N TRP A 230 -9.55 -5.05 11.74
CA TRP A 230 -8.23 -5.41 11.21
C TRP A 230 -7.48 -4.19 10.68
N THR A 231 -8.18 -3.29 9.99
CA THR A 231 -7.59 -2.08 9.41
C THR A 231 -7.16 -1.09 10.49
N ASN A 232 -7.88 -0.99 11.60
CA ASN A 232 -7.45 -0.18 12.75
C ASN A 232 -6.20 -0.76 13.40
N ASP A 233 -6.18 -2.06 13.67
CA ASP A 233 -5.02 -2.72 14.28
C ASP A 233 -3.79 -2.60 13.36
N ALA A 234 -3.97 -2.78 12.05
CA ALA A 234 -2.93 -2.59 11.05
C ALA A 234 -2.39 -1.15 11.05
N HIS A 235 -3.26 -0.15 11.16
CA HIS A 235 -2.85 1.25 11.27
C HIS A 235 -2.05 1.51 12.54
N ASP A 236 -2.52 1.02 13.68
CA ASP A 236 -1.81 1.24 14.95
C ASP A 236 -0.43 0.58 14.95
N LEU A 237 -0.31 -0.62 14.38
CA LEU A 237 0.98 -1.30 14.22
C LEU A 237 1.93 -0.56 13.28
N THR A 238 1.46 -0.15 12.10
CA THR A 238 2.28 0.62 11.13
C THR A 238 2.73 1.96 11.70
N LYS A 239 1.84 2.64 12.42
CA LYS A 239 2.13 3.90 13.11
C LYS A 239 3.15 3.75 14.22
N ASP A 240 3.03 2.71 15.04
CA ASP A 240 4.02 2.43 16.09
C ASP A 240 5.42 2.22 15.48
N TRP A 241 5.51 1.38 14.44
CA TRP A 241 6.78 1.14 13.73
C TRP A 241 7.34 2.40 13.12
N PHE A 242 6.51 3.16 12.40
CA PHE A 242 6.91 4.43 11.82
C PHE A 242 7.49 5.36 12.89
N CYS A 243 6.76 5.61 13.98
CA CYS A 243 7.21 6.49 15.06
C CYS A 243 8.51 5.99 15.72
N ASN A 244 8.65 4.70 15.97
CA ASN A 244 9.85 4.14 16.59
C ASN A 244 11.08 4.19 15.66
N LEU A 245 10.88 3.93 14.37
CA LEU A 245 11.94 4.01 13.35
C LEU A 245 12.51 5.43 13.26
N ILE A 246 11.66 6.44 13.08
CA ILE A 246 12.11 7.82 12.85
C ILE A 246 12.44 8.60 14.12
N LYS A 247 12.16 8.06 15.31
CA LYS A 247 12.38 8.74 16.60
C LYS A 247 13.80 9.31 16.71
N GLY A 248 13.93 10.58 17.03
CA GLY A 248 15.22 11.29 17.12
C GLY A 248 15.28 12.43 16.10
N GLU A 249 16.46 12.66 15.53
CA GLU A 249 16.70 13.78 14.60
C GLU A 249 15.78 13.73 13.37
N LEU A 250 15.48 12.55 12.84
CA LEU A 250 14.61 12.40 11.68
C LEU A 250 13.16 12.83 11.99
N MET A 251 12.65 12.51 13.18
CA MET A 251 11.32 12.95 13.61
C MET A 251 11.22 14.47 13.75
N GLU A 252 12.28 15.15 14.18
CA GLU A 252 12.30 16.62 14.27
C GLU A 252 12.24 17.29 12.89
N LEU A 253 12.73 16.66 11.82
CA LEU A 253 12.61 17.18 10.45
C LEU A 253 11.17 17.21 9.92
N PHE A 254 10.27 16.45 10.54
CA PHE A 254 8.87 16.33 10.13
C PHE A 254 7.92 17.13 11.03
N LYS A 255 8.40 17.65 12.16
CA LYS A 255 7.65 18.52 13.06
C LYS A 255 7.69 19.97 12.60
#